data_AF-A0AAU7NTK8-F1
#
_entry.id   AF-A0AAU7NTK8-F1
#
_cell.length_a   1.000
_cell.length_b   1.000
_cell.length_c   1.000
_cell.angle_alpha   90.00
_cell.angle_beta   90.00
_cell.angle_gamma   90.00
#
_symmetry.space_group_name_H-M   'P 1'
#
loop_
_entity.id
_entity.type
_entity.pdbx_description
1 polymer ?
#
loop_
_entity_poly.entity_id
_entity_poly.type
_entity_poly.pdbx_seq_one_letter_code
_entity_poly.pdbx_strand_id
1 'polypeptide(L)'
;MATRYRRFRDISTSERILDSLFLLTIGLGYLFALTHLYFTHSSRDGQPGLSVDDVMIAYYGSHDHSRLGAAINGPMEPNLSSKADKLVILKWLQDGKNEEEYRQKIQPILERDCLTCHRPTINESIPDLSNFEAVLEVTDANGASLPALVKVSHIHLFGIAFAENLGNGAPAK
;
A
#
# COMPACT_ATOMS: atom_id res chain seq x y z
N MET A 1 9.86 -40.95 20.59
CA MET A 1 8.43 -40.72 20.89
C MET A 1 7.78 -40.26 19.60
N ALA A 2 6.96 -41.10 18.94
CA ALA A 2 6.32 -40.72 17.69
C ALA A 2 5.16 -39.76 17.99
N THR A 3 5.21 -38.55 17.43
CA THR A 3 4.13 -37.57 17.50
C THR A 3 2.90 -38.14 16.78
N ARG A 4 1.93 -38.63 17.54
CA ARG A 4 0.65 -39.11 16.99
C ARG A 4 -0.23 -37.90 16.70
N TYR A 5 -0.28 -37.48 15.45
CA TYR A 5 -1.24 -36.46 15.00
C TYR A 5 -2.67 -36.96 15.27
N ARG A 6 -3.45 -36.20 16.05
CA ARG A 6 -4.88 -36.47 16.27
C ARG A 6 -5.62 -36.11 14.99
N ARG A 7 -6.47 -37.00 14.48
CA ARG A 7 -7.32 -36.69 13.32
C ARG A 7 -8.47 -35.79 13.80
N PHE A 8 -9.02 -34.97 12.91
CA PHE A 8 -10.20 -34.13 13.20
C PHE A 8 -11.42 -34.92 13.69
N ARG A 9 -11.49 -36.22 13.38
CA ARG A 9 -12.54 -37.12 13.86
C ARG A 9 -12.36 -37.56 15.32
N ASP A 10 -11.17 -37.34 15.89
CA ASP A 10 -10.74 -37.87 17.19
C ASP A 10 -10.66 -36.76 18.28
N ILE A 11 -10.96 -35.51 17.93
CA ILE A 11 -10.93 -34.35 18.86
C ILE A 11 -12.29 -34.11 19.53
N SER A 12 -12.34 -33.36 20.63
CA SER A 12 -13.58 -33.09 21.36
C SER A 12 -14.60 -32.31 20.52
N THR A 13 -15.90 -32.45 20.82
CA THR A 13 -16.95 -31.73 20.08
C THR A 13 -16.78 -30.21 20.15
N SER A 14 -16.29 -29.69 21.29
CA SER A 14 -15.97 -28.27 21.47
C SER A 14 -14.83 -27.81 20.56
N GLU A 15 -13.75 -28.58 20.43
CA GLU A 15 -12.64 -28.27 19.52
C GLU A 15 -13.12 -28.28 18.05
N ARG A 16 -13.96 -29.26 17.66
CA ARG A 16 -14.52 -29.31 16.29
C ARG A 16 -15.35 -28.07 15.96
N ILE A 17 -16.16 -27.60 16.90
CA ILE A 17 -17.00 -26.41 16.72
C ILE A 17 -16.11 -25.18 16.59
N LEU A 18 -15.09 -25.04 17.44
CA LEU A 18 -14.14 -23.93 17.41
C LEU A 18 -13.37 -23.89 16.08
N ASP A 19 -12.78 -25.02 15.67
CA ASP A 19 -12.04 -25.14 14.42
C ASP A 19 -12.92 -24.85 13.19
N SER A 20 -14.16 -25.35 13.19
CA SER A 20 -15.10 -25.13 12.09
C SER A 20 -15.52 -23.67 12.00
N LEU A 21 -15.83 -23.02 13.13
CA LEU A 21 -16.17 -21.60 13.17
C LEU A 21 -14.99 -20.72 12.78
N PHE A 22 -13.77 -21.09 13.19
CA PHE A 22 -12.54 -20.41 12.79
C PHE A 22 -12.34 -20.47 11.27
N LEU A 23 -12.42 -21.67 10.67
CA LEU A 23 -12.30 -21.84 9.22
C LEU A 23 -13.38 -21.08 8.45
N LEU A 24 -14.62 -21.09 8.92
CA LEU A 24 -15.71 -20.30 8.31
C LEU A 24 -15.44 -18.79 8.41
N THR A 25 -14.95 -18.32 9.55
CA THR A 25 -14.65 -16.89 9.77
C THR A 25 -13.49 -16.42 8.89
N ILE A 26 -12.39 -17.19 8.84
CA ILE A 26 -11.25 -16.89 7.96
C ILE A 26 -11.66 -16.99 6.49
N GLY A 27 -12.45 -18.00 6.12
CA GLY A 27 -12.98 -18.15 4.76
C GLY A 27 -13.82 -16.96 4.32
N LEU A 28 -14.73 -16.49 5.19
CA LEU A 28 -15.52 -15.29 4.92
C LEU A 28 -14.63 -14.05 4.81
N GLY A 29 -13.68 -13.87 5.73
CA GLY A 29 -12.69 -12.79 5.67
C GLY A 29 -11.89 -12.80 4.37
N TYR A 30 -11.51 -13.97 3.87
CA TYR A 30 -10.79 -14.12 2.61
C TYR A 30 -11.64 -13.71 1.40
N LEU A 31 -12.93 -14.05 1.39
CA LEU A 31 -13.85 -13.61 0.34
C LEU A 31 -14.00 -12.08 0.33
N PHE A 32 -14.14 -11.45 1.49
CA PHE A 32 -14.17 -9.98 1.58
C PHE A 32 -12.83 -9.35 1.18
N ALA A 33 -11.70 -9.97 1.54
CA ALA A 33 -10.37 -9.50 1.15
C ALA A 33 -10.19 -9.55 -0.37
N LEU A 34 -10.56 -10.66 -1.02
CA LEU A 34 -10.55 -10.78 -2.48
C LEU A 34 -11.49 -9.77 -3.15
N THR A 35 -12.68 -9.59 -2.58
CA THR A 35 -13.67 -8.62 -3.07
C THR A 35 -13.13 -7.20 -2.97
N HIS A 36 -12.55 -6.82 -1.83
CA HIS A 36 -11.92 -5.53 -1.62
C HIS A 36 -10.74 -5.34 -2.59
N LEU A 37 -9.87 -6.34 -2.72
CA LEU A 37 -8.74 -6.29 -3.63
C LEU A 37 -9.20 -6.11 -5.09
N TYR A 38 -10.25 -6.80 -5.52
CA TYR A 38 -10.88 -6.58 -6.81
C TYR A 38 -11.43 -5.15 -6.94
N PHE A 39 -12.23 -4.65 -6.01
CA PHE A 39 -12.80 -3.30 -6.12
C PHE A 39 -11.78 -2.16 -6.00
N THR A 40 -10.69 -2.35 -5.25
CA THR A 40 -9.69 -1.31 -5.01
C THR A 40 -8.56 -1.33 -6.03
N HIS A 41 -8.26 -2.48 -6.64
CA HIS A 41 -7.09 -2.64 -7.52
C HIS A 41 -7.40 -3.20 -8.91
N SER A 42 -8.67 -3.53 -9.23
CA SER A 42 -9.01 -3.92 -10.60
C SER A 42 -8.68 -2.81 -11.60
N SER A 43 -8.22 -3.24 -12.79
CA SER A 43 -7.96 -2.38 -13.95
C SER A 43 -6.89 -1.31 -13.75
N ARG A 44 -5.89 -1.56 -12.88
CA ARG A 44 -4.73 -0.67 -12.71
C ARG A 44 -3.72 -0.79 -13.84
N ASP A 45 -3.68 -1.95 -14.50
CA ASP A 45 -2.92 -2.25 -15.71
C ASP A 45 -3.61 -1.80 -17.01
N GLY A 46 -4.81 -1.20 -16.91
CA GLY A 46 -5.61 -0.75 -18.05
C GLY A 46 -6.42 -1.85 -18.75
N GLN A 47 -6.40 -3.08 -18.25
CA GLN A 47 -7.21 -4.20 -18.74
C GLN A 47 -8.41 -4.47 -17.81
N PRO A 48 -9.56 -4.92 -18.35
CA PRO A 48 -10.69 -5.27 -17.51
C PRO A 48 -10.40 -6.56 -16.72
N GLY A 49 -10.30 -6.44 -15.40
CA GLY A 49 -10.12 -7.58 -14.50
C GLY A 49 -9.19 -7.25 -13.34
N LEU A 50 -8.72 -8.32 -12.68
CA LEU A 50 -7.66 -8.28 -11.69
C LEU A 50 -6.54 -9.20 -12.16
N SER A 51 -5.38 -8.63 -12.46
CA SER A 51 -4.16 -9.34 -12.86
C SER A 51 -3.14 -9.37 -11.73
N VAL A 52 -2.09 -10.21 -11.89
CA VAL A 52 -0.93 -10.18 -10.99
C VAL A 52 -0.21 -8.83 -11.10
N ASP A 53 -0.22 -8.24 -12.29
CA ASP A 53 0.40 -6.95 -12.56
C ASP A 53 -0.33 -5.82 -11.81
N ASP A 54 -1.67 -5.86 -11.71
CA ASP A 54 -2.45 -4.92 -10.87
C ASP A 54 -1.99 -4.93 -9.40
N VAL A 55 -1.71 -6.12 -8.87
CA VAL A 55 -1.25 -6.31 -7.48
C VAL A 55 0.19 -5.86 -7.32
N MET A 56 1.06 -6.16 -8.29
CA MET A 56 2.44 -5.69 -8.32
C MET A 56 2.50 -4.16 -8.36
N ILE A 57 1.69 -3.53 -9.21
CA ILE A 57 1.56 -2.06 -9.30
C ILE A 57 1.09 -1.48 -7.96
N ALA A 58 0.13 -2.14 -7.30
CA ALA A 58 -0.41 -1.67 -6.03
C ALA A 58 0.59 -1.73 -4.85
N TYR A 59 1.48 -2.73 -4.83
CA TYR A 59 2.34 -3.01 -3.66
C TYR A 59 3.83 -2.72 -3.89
N TYR A 60 4.36 -3.06 -5.06
CA TYR A 60 5.73 -2.73 -5.46
C TYR A 60 5.83 -1.36 -6.13
N GLY A 61 4.69 -0.79 -6.51
CA GLY A 61 4.63 0.43 -7.31
C GLY A 61 4.84 0.09 -8.78
N SER A 62 3.99 0.59 -9.67
CA SER A 62 4.47 0.90 -11.02
C SER A 62 5.53 1.99 -10.90
N HIS A 63 6.30 2.19 -11.98
CA HIS A 63 7.14 3.38 -12.16
C HIS A 63 6.38 4.73 -11.92
N ASP A 64 5.05 4.68 -11.73
CA ASP A 64 4.13 5.81 -11.55
C ASP A 64 3.83 6.16 -10.08
N HIS A 65 4.23 5.33 -9.11
CA HIS A 65 4.00 5.59 -7.68
C HIS A 65 5.24 6.17 -6.98
N SER A 66 5.81 7.22 -7.56
CA SER A 66 6.81 8.02 -6.87
C SER A 66 6.24 8.68 -5.62
N ARG A 67 7.09 9.05 -4.66
CA ARG A 67 6.66 9.80 -3.47
C ARG A 67 5.98 11.12 -3.87
N LEU A 68 6.47 11.77 -4.93
CA LEU A 68 5.83 12.93 -5.54
C LEU A 68 4.44 12.60 -6.11
N GLY A 69 4.32 11.52 -6.89
CA GLY A 69 3.06 11.05 -7.47
C GLY A 69 2.01 10.69 -6.42
N ALA A 70 2.40 10.04 -5.33
CA ALA A 70 1.52 9.74 -4.21
C ALA A 70 1.07 11.00 -3.45
N ALA A 71 1.97 11.98 -3.28
CA ALA A 71 1.63 13.23 -2.60
C ALA A 71 0.58 14.04 -3.37
N ILE A 72 0.76 14.21 -4.69
CA ILE A 72 -0.16 14.99 -5.55
C ILE A 72 -1.48 14.27 -5.86
N ASN A 73 -1.58 12.97 -5.57
CA ASN A 73 -2.82 12.20 -5.58
C ASN A 73 -3.47 12.06 -4.19
N GLY A 74 -2.85 12.64 -3.15
CA GLY A 74 -3.32 12.51 -1.78
C GLY A 74 -3.25 13.85 -1.05
N PRO A 75 -2.42 13.97 0.01
CA PRO A 75 -2.47 15.11 0.91
C PRO A 75 -2.10 16.45 0.25
N MET A 76 -1.38 16.44 -0.87
CA MET A 76 -0.96 17.65 -1.59
C MET A 76 -1.83 17.98 -2.81
N GLU A 77 -2.82 17.14 -3.15
CA GLU A 77 -3.75 17.42 -4.26
C GLU A 77 -4.46 18.78 -4.14
N PRO A 78 -4.98 19.20 -2.96
CA PRO A 78 -5.68 20.47 -2.83
C PRO A 78 -4.79 21.71 -3.00
N ASN A 79 -3.46 21.55 -2.92
CA ASN A 79 -2.50 22.64 -3.04
C ASN A 79 -2.07 22.88 -4.49
N LEU A 80 -2.45 22.00 -5.43
CA LEU A 80 -2.24 22.22 -6.85
C LEU A 80 -3.29 23.18 -7.40
N SER A 81 -2.84 24.21 -8.10
CA SER A 81 -3.75 25.23 -8.66
C SER A 81 -4.62 24.68 -9.80
N SER A 82 -4.19 23.61 -10.47
CA SER A 82 -4.89 23.06 -11.65
C SER A 82 -4.81 21.53 -11.70
N LYS A 83 -5.94 20.90 -12.03
CA LYS A 83 -6.00 19.45 -12.33
C LYS A 83 -5.24 19.09 -13.62
N ALA A 84 -5.09 20.02 -14.56
CA ALA A 84 -4.31 19.78 -15.77
C ALA A 84 -2.82 19.66 -15.46
N ASP A 85 -2.32 20.48 -14.55
CA ASP A 85 -0.91 20.49 -14.13
C ASP A 85 -0.54 19.19 -13.39
N LYS A 86 -1.50 18.63 -12.63
CA LYS A 86 -1.39 17.30 -12.04
C LYS A 86 -1.10 16.24 -13.10
N LEU A 87 -1.86 16.25 -14.21
CA LEU A 87 -1.68 15.28 -15.30
C LEU A 87 -0.33 15.47 -16.00
N VAL A 88 0.14 16.71 -16.14
CA VAL A 88 1.46 17.00 -16.72
C VAL A 88 2.58 16.41 -15.86
N ILE A 89 2.52 16.58 -14.53
CA ILE A 89 3.51 16.01 -13.61
C ILE A 89 3.46 14.48 -13.63
N LEU A 90 2.28 13.88 -13.59
CA LEU A 90 2.13 12.41 -13.63
C LEU A 90 2.67 11.83 -14.95
N LYS A 91 2.42 12.51 -16.07
CA LYS A 91 2.95 12.10 -17.37
C LYS A 91 4.47 12.19 -17.40
N TRP A 92 5.06 13.27 -16.87
CA TRP A 92 6.51 13.40 -16.80
C TRP A 92 7.16 12.32 -15.92
N LEU A 93 6.50 11.92 -14.84
CA LEU A 93 6.93 10.79 -14.00
C LEU A 93 6.93 9.46 -14.79
N GLN A 94 5.96 9.26 -15.68
CA GLN A 94 5.84 8.09 -16.55
C GLN A 94 6.85 8.10 -17.71
N ASP A 95 7.10 9.26 -18.33
CA ASP A 95 7.92 9.42 -19.53
C ASP A 95 9.44 9.41 -19.24
N GLY A 96 9.85 8.92 -18.08
CA GLY A 96 11.26 8.74 -17.72
C GLY A 96 11.95 9.96 -17.10
N LYS A 97 11.18 10.95 -16.62
CA LYS A 97 11.65 12.06 -15.78
C LYS A 97 12.78 12.89 -16.41
N ASN A 98 12.69 13.16 -17.71
CA ASN A 98 13.73 13.88 -18.43
C ASN A 98 13.91 15.32 -17.89
N GLU A 99 15.15 15.81 -17.90
CA GLU A 99 15.48 17.12 -17.33
C GLU A 99 14.96 18.29 -18.18
N GLU A 100 14.88 18.12 -19.50
CA GLU A 100 14.46 19.17 -20.43
C GLU A 100 12.98 19.53 -20.22
N GLU A 101 12.08 18.53 -20.16
CA GLU A 101 10.67 18.76 -19.83
C GLU A 101 10.47 19.17 -18.38
N TYR A 102 11.34 18.71 -17.47
CA TYR A 102 11.33 19.21 -16.10
C TYR A 102 11.48 20.73 -16.10
N ARG A 103 12.53 21.27 -16.74
CA ARG A 103 12.78 22.72 -16.78
C ARG A 103 11.68 23.51 -17.49
N GLN A 104 11.14 22.96 -18.57
CA GLN A 104 10.14 23.66 -19.39
C GLN A 104 8.73 23.64 -18.80
N LYS A 105 8.31 22.53 -18.18
CA LYS A 105 6.91 22.30 -17.80
C LYS A 105 6.73 22.09 -16.30
N ILE A 106 7.63 21.36 -15.64
CA ILE A 106 7.43 20.93 -14.24
C ILE A 106 7.94 21.98 -13.25
N GLN A 107 9.13 22.52 -13.47
CA GLN A 107 9.75 23.53 -12.62
C GLN A 107 8.83 24.74 -12.41
N PRO A 108 8.18 25.33 -13.43
CA PRO A 108 7.25 26.44 -13.23
C PRO A 108 6.04 26.08 -12.35
N ILE A 109 5.56 24.83 -12.42
CA ILE A 109 4.44 24.34 -11.60
C ILE A 109 4.89 24.21 -10.14
N LEU A 110 6.05 23.58 -9.90
CA LEU A 110 6.60 23.41 -8.55
C LEU A 110 6.92 24.76 -7.91
N GLU A 111 7.48 25.70 -8.68
CA GLU A 111 7.76 27.06 -8.24
C GLU A 111 6.51 27.81 -7.79
N ARG A 112 5.40 27.64 -8.52
CA ARG A 112 4.13 28.31 -8.25
C ARG A 112 3.39 27.71 -7.06
N ASP A 113 3.30 26.38 -7.00
CA ASP A 113 2.36 25.68 -6.11
C ASP A 113 3.06 25.01 -4.90
N CYS A 114 4.36 24.70 -4.99
CA CYS A 114 5.03 23.83 -4.01
C CYS A 114 6.17 24.52 -3.23
N LEU A 115 6.94 25.40 -3.87
CA LEU A 115 8.13 26.02 -3.27
C LEU A 115 7.85 27.00 -2.12
N THR A 116 6.58 27.34 -1.88
CA THR A 116 6.19 28.10 -0.68
C THR A 116 6.47 27.32 0.60
N CYS A 117 6.43 25.98 0.57
CA CYS A 117 6.70 25.11 1.71
C CYS A 117 7.89 24.17 1.47
N HIS A 118 8.12 23.74 0.23
CA HIS A 118 9.15 22.78 -0.15
C HIS A 118 10.50 23.44 -0.49
N ARG A 119 10.99 24.26 0.44
CA ARG A 119 12.33 24.85 0.40
C ARG A 119 13.09 24.48 1.68
N PRO A 120 14.40 24.16 1.57
CA PRO A 120 15.21 23.78 2.73
C PRO A 120 15.28 24.89 3.78
N THR A 121 15.20 26.15 3.35
CA THR A 121 15.20 27.32 4.23
C THR A 121 13.92 27.52 5.03
N ILE A 122 12.82 26.86 4.66
CA ILE A 122 11.50 27.02 5.30
C ILE A 122 11.24 25.88 6.28
N ASN A 123 11.48 24.64 5.87
CA ASN A 123 11.29 23.48 6.73
C ASN A 123 12.18 22.32 6.29
N GLU A 124 13.23 22.03 7.07
CA GLU A 124 14.16 20.92 6.84
C GLU A 124 13.50 19.53 6.97
N SER A 125 12.33 19.42 7.61
CA SER A 125 11.62 18.14 7.78
C SER A 125 10.79 17.75 6.56
N ILE A 126 10.66 18.62 5.56
CA ILE A 126 9.87 18.41 4.34
C ILE A 126 10.83 18.34 3.14
N PRO A 127 10.58 17.50 2.11
CA PRO A 127 11.51 17.36 0.99
C PRO A 127 11.70 18.64 0.20
N ASP A 128 12.93 18.87 -0.25
CA ASP A 128 13.29 19.98 -1.14
C ASP A 128 12.83 19.69 -2.57
N LEU A 129 12.14 20.67 -3.18
CA LEU A 129 11.70 20.61 -4.58
C LEU A 129 12.31 21.76 -5.42
N SER A 130 13.29 22.48 -4.89
CA SER A 130 13.87 23.69 -5.49
C SER A 130 14.79 23.43 -6.67
N ASN A 131 15.31 22.21 -6.81
CA ASN A 131 16.25 21.83 -7.85
C ASN A 131 15.95 20.42 -8.36
N PHE A 132 16.40 20.13 -9.57
CA PHE A 132 16.11 18.88 -10.26
C PHE A 132 16.60 17.63 -9.50
N GLU A 133 17.79 17.69 -8.91
CA GLU A 133 18.39 16.58 -8.19
C GLU A 133 17.56 16.21 -6.94
N ALA A 134 17.18 17.20 -6.14
CA ALA A 134 16.31 17.01 -4.98
C ALA A 134 14.90 16.52 -5.37
N VAL A 135 14.36 17.00 -6.50
CA VAL A 135 13.08 16.48 -7.02
C VAL A 135 13.21 15.01 -7.41
N LEU A 136 14.32 14.62 -8.06
CA LEU A 136 14.55 13.23 -8.45
C LEU A 136 14.53 12.28 -7.25
N GLU A 137 15.10 12.66 -6.10
CA GLU A 137 15.07 11.85 -4.87
C GLU A 137 13.64 11.49 -4.42
N VAL A 138 12.68 12.41 -4.59
CA VAL A 138 11.27 12.14 -4.27
C VAL A 138 10.48 11.55 -5.42
N THR A 139 11.10 11.44 -6.60
CA THR A 139 10.49 10.74 -7.73
C THR A 139 10.79 9.24 -7.72
N ASP A 140 11.70 8.75 -6.88
CA ASP A 140 12.03 7.33 -6.84
C ASP A 140 10.87 6.51 -6.27
N ALA A 141 10.46 5.49 -7.04
CA ALA A 141 9.38 4.59 -6.70
C ALA A 141 9.93 3.53 -5.74
N ASN A 142 9.79 3.78 -4.44
CA ASN A 142 9.98 2.77 -3.42
C ASN A 142 8.60 2.18 -3.11
N GLY A 143 8.44 0.86 -3.27
CA GLY A 143 7.22 0.15 -2.90
C GLY A 143 6.81 0.37 -1.43
N ALA A 144 5.69 -0.22 -1.01
CA ALA A 144 5.16 0.00 0.32
C ALA A 144 6.22 -0.22 1.42
N SER A 145 6.42 0.78 2.27
CA SER A 145 7.45 0.72 3.32
C SER A 145 7.18 -0.41 4.32
N LEU A 146 8.23 -1.05 4.85
CA LEU A 146 8.10 -2.09 5.87
C LEU A 146 7.24 -1.67 7.07
N PRO A 147 7.37 -0.45 7.64
CA PRO A 147 6.48 0.01 8.71
C PRO A 147 5.01 0.08 8.29
N ALA A 148 4.71 0.48 7.04
CA ALA A 148 3.34 0.49 6.53
C ALA A 148 2.78 -0.94 6.40
N LEU A 149 3.58 -1.89 5.92
CA LEU A 149 3.21 -3.30 5.84
C LEU A 149 2.95 -3.90 7.23
N VAL A 150 3.80 -3.61 8.21
CA VAL A 150 3.60 -4.03 9.62
C VAL A 150 2.32 -3.41 10.20
N LYS A 151 2.05 -2.13 9.92
CA LYS A 151 0.84 -1.44 10.38
C LYS A 151 -0.44 -2.05 9.80
N VAL A 152 -0.44 -2.56 8.57
CA VAL A 152 -1.63 -3.24 8.03
C VAL A 152 -1.72 -4.68 8.54
N SER A 153 -0.58 -5.38 8.63
CA SER A 153 -0.54 -6.81 8.96
C SER A 153 -0.84 -7.13 10.43
N HIS A 154 -0.46 -6.25 11.37
CA HIS A 154 -0.58 -6.55 12.81
C HIS A 154 -2.03 -6.84 13.24
N ILE A 155 -3.02 -6.11 12.69
CA ILE A 155 -4.43 -6.29 13.01
C ILE A 155 -4.90 -7.72 12.71
N HIS A 156 -4.42 -8.29 11.60
CA HIS A 156 -4.76 -9.65 11.19
C HIS A 156 -4.03 -10.71 12.02
N LEU A 157 -2.76 -10.50 12.38
CA LEU A 157 -2.01 -11.44 13.23
C LEU A 157 -2.61 -11.57 14.63
N PHE A 158 -3.04 -10.46 15.25
CA PHE A 158 -3.68 -10.51 16.57
C PHE A 158 -4.98 -11.31 16.55
N GLY A 159 -5.81 -11.14 15.51
CA GLY A 159 -7.09 -11.87 15.38
C GLY A 159 -6.89 -13.38 15.24
N ILE A 160 -5.88 -13.82 14.49
CA ILE A 160 -5.57 -15.25 14.28
C ILE A 160 -5.02 -15.88 15.57
N ALA A 161 -4.11 -15.19 16.28
CA ALA A 161 -3.51 -15.71 17.52
C ALA A 161 -4.52 -15.90 18.66
N PHE A 162 -5.54 -15.03 18.77
CA PHE A 162 -6.59 -15.17 19.79
C PHE A 162 -7.48 -16.40 19.57
N ALA A 163 -7.76 -16.76 18.31
CA ALA A 163 -8.55 -17.95 18.00
C ALA A 163 -7.81 -19.25 18.36
N GLU A 164 -6.50 -19.29 18.15
CA GLU A 164 -5.66 -20.46 18.41
C GLU A 164 -5.39 -20.68 19.91
N ASN A 165 -5.30 -19.59 20.69
CA ASN A 165 -5.10 -19.67 22.15
C ASN A 165 -6.34 -20.19 22.90
N LEU A 166 -7.55 -19.99 22.36
CA LEU A 166 -8.79 -20.51 22.95
C LEU A 166 -8.95 -22.04 22.80
N GLY A 167 -8.23 -22.66 21.85
CA GLY A 167 -8.23 -24.12 21.64
C GLY A 167 -7.35 -24.90 22.63
N ASN A 168 -6.40 -24.23 23.30
CA ASN A 168 -5.43 -24.88 24.20
C ASN A 168 -5.89 -24.94 25.68
N GLY A 169 -7.17 -24.67 25.95
CA GLY A 169 -7.78 -24.80 27.28
C GLY A 169 -8.06 -26.25 27.69
N ALA A 170 -7.05 -27.12 27.71
CA ALA A 170 -7.12 -28.38 28.46
C ALA A 170 -6.58 -28.16 29.88
N PRO A 171 -7.30 -28.55 30.94
CA PRO A 171 -6.92 -28.23 32.32
C PRO A 171 -5.60 -28.91 32.71
N ALA A 172 -4.70 -28.12 33.31
CA ALA A 172 -3.62 -28.68 34.11
C ALA A 172 -4.21 -29.18 35.43
N LYS A 173 -4.27 -30.52 35.55
CA LYS A 173 -4.67 -31.36 36.69
C LYS A 173 -6.16 -31.64 36.84
#